data_AF-A0A7X3T8F6-F1
#
_entry.id   AF-A0A7X3T8F6-F1
#
_cell.length_a   1.000
_cell.length_b   1.000
_cell.length_c   1.000
_cell.angle_alpha   90.00
_cell.angle_beta   90.00
_cell.angle_gamma   90.00
#
_symmetry.space_group_name_H-M   'P 1'
#
loop_
_entity.id
_entity.type
_entity.pdbx_description
1 polymer ?
#
loop_
_entity_poly.entity_id
_entity_poly.type
_entity_poly.pdbx_seq_one_letter_code
_entity_poly.pdbx_strand_id
1 'polypeptide(L)'
;MRNDDVALIQRTLAGEENAFASLVRKYQRQVHAFARRKIGDFQIAEDITQETFLQVYQKLETLDDPTLFSQWLYTIANHLCIAWFRKNQLQTEPLEDVRILRIETEPYSRYVASEHAKIAAEAQRDLVAKLLAKLKESDRKVITLHYFEEMTSSEIGEFLGVSENTIKSRIRRARQHLKKYESIIREVLGIAVGAEDRYTKDLNGGIRMKLTFDRDNLLSSLQALQSIVSQRNNTEPILSNVLIQAEGNTIACMATDAEIGIRMKVDGTVKETGSILVSAEKLADIVKTWPAEKLINFATTTDDHVEITCGDSVRKIVGFPDKTFPQFPVVDTAAFTIDGETLRSVLHKTEFAAPTKKARQTCLNGLYFNLLEDRTEVVGADGIQLALAHCEPLKLSEDKDGFIVPLKAVKEIERAFANAPEIKISLIEDQILFADADTTLTTRLVDAKYPEYDRIIPESFEGHVVVPKASIMDTTREIFSRANPKNALVCLEIDPQQIRISAKTSETDEIDGTLAAESGTGSVRMGLNAQLLIETLSHIETESVSLAFTNAMKPLVVKPIGEEGHICVLCTMLMDS
;
A
#
# COMPACT_ATOMS: atom_id res chain seq x y z
N MET A 1 -42.99 16.17 6.67
CA MET A 1 -41.80 16.24 7.56
C MET A 1 -41.31 17.66 7.86
N ARG A 2 -41.51 18.68 7.00
CA ARG A 2 -41.10 20.09 7.26
C ARG A 2 -41.76 20.77 8.47
N ASN A 3 -42.98 20.37 8.85
CA ASN A 3 -43.71 21.03 9.94
C ASN A 3 -43.12 20.79 11.34
N ASP A 4 -42.40 19.67 11.54
CA ASP A 4 -41.78 19.38 12.85
C ASP A 4 -40.55 20.25 13.12
N ASP A 5 -39.77 20.58 12.09
CA ASP A 5 -38.56 21.40 12.25
C ASP A 5 -38.90 22.84 12.62
N VAL A 6 -39.92 23.40 11.96
CA VAL A 6 -40.43 24.76 12.26
C VAL A 6 -40.90 24.82 13.72
N ALA A 7 -41.64 23.81 14.20
CA ALA A 7 -42.11 23.75 15.57
C ALA A 7 -40.97 23.63 16.59
N LEU A 8 -39.92 22.84 16.28
CA LEU A 8 -38.75 22.69 17.14
C LEU A 8 -37.89 23.96 17.19
N ILE A 9 -37.76 24.68 16.08
CA ILE A 9 -37.05 25.97 16.01
C ILE A 9 -37.79 27.01 16.84
N GLN A 10 -39.11 27.14 16.69
CA GLN A 10 -39.91 28.08 17.47
C GLN A 10 -39.84 27.80 18.98
N ARG A 11 -39.84 26.54 19.39
CA ARG A 11 -39.67 26.14 20.80
C ARG A 11 -38.26 26.41 21.33
N THR A 12 -37.24 26.25 20.49
CA THR A 12 -35.86 26.61 20.83
C THR A 12 -35.72 28.11 21.05
N LEU A 13 -36.30 28.93 20.16
CA LEU A 13 -36.33 30.39 20.29
C LEU A 13 -37.16 30.86 21.51
N ALA A 14 -38.15 30.07 21.94
CA ALA A 14 -38.90 30.30 23.17
C ALA A 14 -38.15 29.89 24.45
N GLY A 15 -36.91 29.42 24.35
CA GLY A 15 -36.04 29.09 25.49
C GLY A 15 -36.08 27.61 25.93
N GLU A 16 -36.72 26.71 25.18
CA GLU A 16 -36.68 25.28 25.49
C GLU A 16 -35.40 24.61 24.94
N GLU A 17 -34.37 24.48 25.79
CA GLU A 17 -33.08 23.88 25.41
C GLU A 17 -33.19 22.46 24.82
N ASN A 18 -34.16 21.67 25.28
CA ASN A 18 -34.39 20.30 24.81
C ASN A 18 -34.93 20.22 23.37
N ALA A 19 -35.53 21.30 22.86
CA ALA A 19 -36.03 21.35 21.49
C ALA A 19 -34.87 21.35 20.48
N PHE A 20 -33.78 22.06 20.79
CA PHE A 20 -32.60 22.08 19.93
C PHE A 20 -31.89 20.73 19.88
N ALA A 21 -31.80 20.02 21.01
CA ALA A 21 -31.23 18.67 21.05
C ALA A 21 -31.95 17.70 20.10
N SER A 22 -33.23 17.91 19.84
CA SER A 22 -34.01 17.10 18.88
C SER A 22 -33.63 17.42 17.43
N LEU A 23 -33.36 18.70 17.12
CA LEU A 23 -32.80 19.11 15.83
C LEU A 23 -31.39 18.53 15.63
N VAL A 24 -30.54 18.59 16.67
CA VAL A 24 -29.19 17.99 16.61
C VAL A 24 -29.29 16.49 16.33
N ARG A 25 -30.07 15.73 17.11
CA ARG A 25 -30.21 14.27 16.88
C ARG A 25 -30.71 13.94 15.48
N LYS A 26 -31.59 14.76 14.92
CA LYS A 26 -32.12 14.57 13.57
C LYS A 26 -31.06 14.79 12.49
N TYR A 27 -30.27 15.86 12.59
CA TYR A 27 -29.37 16.29 11.52
C TYR A 27 -27.90 15.90 11.72
N GLN A 28 -27.48 15.52 12.93
CA GLN A 28 -26.06 15.29 13.27
C GLN A 28 -25.41 14.24 12.38
N ARG A 29 -26.07 13.11 12.13
CA ARG A 29 -25.53 12.07 11.24
C ARG A 29 -25.36 12.56 9.80
N GLN A 30 -26.27 13.41 9.33
CA GLN A 30 -26.26 13.91 7.95
C GLN A 30 -25.20 15.01 7.76
N VAL A 31 -25.08 15.93 8.71
CA VAL A 31 -24.04 16.98 8.73
C VAL A 31 -22.65 16.36 8.89
N HIS A 32 -22.50 15.37 9.76
CA HIS A 32 -21.26 14.63 9.91
C HIS A 32 -20.85 13.89 8.63
N ALA A 33 -21.81 13.20 7.99
CA ALA A 33 -21.55 12.58 6.70
C ALA A 33 -21.17 13.60 5.61
N PHE A 34 -21.76 14.80 5.65
CA PHE A 34 -21.44 15.90 4.73
C PHE A 34 -20.02 16.45 4.95
N ALA A 35 -19.62 16.74 6.19
CA ALA A 35 -18.28 17.20 6.53
C ALA A 35 -17.22 16.14 6.20
N ARG A 36 -17.48 14.88 6.56
CA ARG A 36 -16.58 13.75 6.29
C ARG A 36 -16.32 13.54 4.79
N ARG A 37 -17.34 13.66 3.94
CA ARG A 37 -17.17 13.58 2.47
C ARG A 37 -16.29 14.71 1.91
N LYS A 38 -16.24 15.86 2.58
CA LYS A 38 -15.43 17.00 2.16
C LYS A 38 -14.00 16.93 2.68
N ILE A 39 -13.78 16.43 3.89
CA ILE A 39 -12.49 16.52 4.61
C ILE A 39 -11.71 15.21 4.60
N GLY A 40 -12.39 14.06 4.51
CA GLY A 40 -11.79 12.73 4.48
C GLY A 40 -11.44 12.16 5.86
N ASP A 41 -11.12 13.01 6.85
CA ASP A 41 -10.83 12.60 8.23
C ASP A 41 -12.09 12.52 9.11
N PHE A 42 -12.21 11.47 9.94
CA PHE A 42 -13.37 11.25 10.81
C PHE A 42 -13.40 12.19 12.01
N GLN A 43 -12.27 12.38 12.71
CA GLN A 43 -12.22 13.19 13.93
C GLN A 43 -12.41 14.66 13.60
N ILE A 44 -11.79 15.14 12.51
CA ILE A 44 -11.95 16.52 12.07
C ILE A 44 -13.38 16.79 11.58
N ALA A 45 -14.01 15.81 10.92
CA ALA A 45 -15.41 15.93 10.53
C ALA A 45 -16.36 15.95 11.74
N GLU A 46 -16.02 15.23 12.81
CA GLU A 46 -16.74 15.27 14.08
C GLU A 46 -16.64 16.65 14.73
N ASP A 47 -15.44 17.21 14.83
CA ASP A 47 -15.20 18.56 15.36
C ASP A 47 -15.99 19.63 14.58
N ILE A 48 -15.93 19.59 13.25
CA ILE A 48 -16.66 20.54 12.39
C ILE A 48 -18.17 20.35 12.51
N THR A 49 -18.65 19.14 12.75
CA THR A 49 -20.07 18.88 12.99
C THR A 49 -20.51 19.52 14.31
N GLN A 50 -19.73 19.34 15.38
CA GLN A 50 -20.02 19.95 16.67
C GLN A 50 -20.02 21.48 16.57
N GLU A 51 -18.99 22.05 15.94
CA GLU A 51 -18.88 23.50 15.69
C GLU A 51 -20.02 24.03 14.83
N THR A 52 -20.48 23.26 13.84
CA THR A 52 -21.64 23.64 13.01
C THR A 52 -22.89 23.81 13.88
N PHE A 53 -23.21 22.84 14.75
CA PHE A 53 -24.40 22.93 15.59
C PHE A 53 -24.27 24.03 16.65
N LEU A 54 -23.06 24.30 17.14
CA LEU A 54 -22.81 25.44 18.02
C LEU A 54 -23.12 26.77 17.33
N GLN A 55 -22.63 26.98 16.10
CA GLN A 55 -22.91 28.20 15.34
C GLN A 55 -24.37 28.32 14.92
N VAL A 56 -25.03 27.20 14.62
CA VAL A 56 -26.46 27.15 14.31
C VAL A 56 -27.28 27.56 15.53
N TYR A 57 -26.93 27.07 16.73
CA TYR A 57 -27.60 27.48 17.97
C TYR A 57 -27.44 28.99 18.22
N GLN A 58 -26.21 29.50 18.12
CA GLN A 58 -25.90 30.91 18.35
C GLN A 58 -26.57 31.85 17.35
N LYS A 59 -26.75 31.42 16.10
CA LYS A 59 -27.30 32.24 15.02
C LYS A 59 -28.75 31.91 14.71
N LEU A 60 -29.41 31.02 15.47
CA LEU A 60 -30.74 30.51 15.14
C LEU A 60 -31.77 31.63 15.00
N GLU A 61 -31.62 32.69 15.79
CA GLU A 61 -32.45 33.91 15.76
C GLU A 61 -32.34 34.70 14.45
N THR A 62 -31.27 34.49 13.67
CA THR A 62 -31.03 35.17 12.39
C THR A 62 -31.68 34.46 11.19
N LEU A 63 -32.35 33.33 11.42
CA LEU A 63 -33.03 32.58 10.36
C LEU A 63 -34.42 33.18 10.07
N ASP A 64 -34.52 33.93 8.97
CA ASP A 64 -35.77 34.61 8.57
C ASP A 64 -36.90 33.63 8.19
N ASP A 65 -36.57 32.49 7.55
CA ASP A 65 -37.53 31.46 7.14
C ASP A 65 -37.16 30.09 7.76
N PRO A 66 -37.89 29.65 8.80
CA PRO A 66 -37.67 28.36 9.47
C PRO A 66 -37.82 27.14 8.53
N THR A 67 -38.50 27.26 7.39
CA THR A 67 -38.66 26.15 6.44
C THR A 67 -37.37 25.85 5.66
N LEU A 68 -36.42 26.78 5.66
CA LEU A 68 -35.11 26.68 5.02
C LEU A 68 -33.99 26.28 5.99
N PHE A 69 -34.32 25.89 7.22
CA PHE A 69 -33.35 25.54 8.26
C PHE A 69 -32.30 24.53 7.81
N SER A 70 -32.69 23.47 7.08
CA SER A 70 -31.75 22.47 6.58
C SER A 70 -30.75 23.06 5.58
N GLN A 71 -31.20 23.93 4.68
CA GLN A 71 -30.34 24.60 3.70
C GLN A 71 -29.38 25.57 4.37
N TRP A 72 -29.86 26.30 5.37
CA TRP A 72 -29.07 27.23 6.17
C TRP A 72 -28.00 26.49 7.00
N LEU A 73 -28.37 25.37 7.63
CA LEU A 73 -27.46 24.47 8.36
C LEU A 73 -26.30 23.98 7.48
N TYR A 74 -26.57 23.49 6.26
CA TYR A 74 -25.52 23.03 5.36
C TYR A 74 -24.62 24.16 4.84
N THR A 75 -25.13 25.39 4.78
CA THR A 75 -24.33 26.56 4.40
C THR A 75 -23.26 26.84 5.46
N ILE A 76 -23.62 26.80 6.74
CA ILE A 76 -22.68 26.96 7.87
C ILE A 76 -21.65 25.82 7.87
N ALA A 77 -22.09 24.57 7.72
CA ALA A 77 -21.20 23.40 7.65
C ALA A 77 -20.18 23.53 6.51
N ASN A 78 -20.63 23.98 5.33
CA ASN A 78 -19.76 24.15 4.16
C ASN A 78 -18.73 25.26 4.36
N HIS A 79 -19.10 26.38 4.99
CA HIS A 79 -18.15 27.46 5.31
C HIS A 79 -17.06 27.00 6.28
N LEU A 80 -17.41 26.21 7.30
CA LEU A 80 -16.44 25.66 8.24
C LEU A 80 -15.47 24.67 7.58
N CYS A 81 -15.97 23.81 6.68
CA CYS A 81 -15.10 22.93 5.89
C CYS A 81 -14.11 23.74 5.03
N ILE A 82 -14.57 24.80 4.36
CA ILE A 82 -13.71 25.66 3.51
C ILE A 82 -12.70 26.44 4.37
N ALA A 83 -13.10 26.94 5.53
CA ALA A 83 -12.22 27.64 6.46
C ALA A 83 -11.11 26.73 6.98
N TRP A 84 -11.44 25.48 7.32
CA TRP A 84 -10.48 24.45 7.69
C TRP A 84 -9.48 24.19 6.56
N PHE A 85 -9.95 23.99 5.33
CA PHE A 85 -9.06 23.82 4.17
C PHE A 85 -8.12 25.01 3.96
N ARG A 86 -8.63 26.24 4.05
CA ARG A 86 -7.80 27.45 3.89
C ARG A 86 -6.72 27.59 4.96
N LYS A 87 -6.99 27.13 6.19
CA LYS A 87 -6.04 27.17 7.32
C LYS A 87 -4.99 26.05 7.22
N ASN A 88 -5.40 24.84 6.83
CA ASN A 88 -4.52 23.67 6.74
C ASN A 88 -3.75 23.56 5.41
N GLN A 89 -4.08 24.34 4.38
CA GLN A 89 -3.33 24.38 3.12
C GLN A 89 -2.08 25.28 3.18
N LEU A 90 -1.93 26.10 4.23
CA LEU A 90 -0.81 27.04 4.44
C LEU A 90 0.11 26.68 5.61
N GLN A 91 -0.17 25.60 6.34
CA GLN A 91 0.68 25.07 7.40
C GLN A 91 0.68 23.54 7.35
N THR A 92 1.78 22.97 6.90
CA THR A 92 2.10 21.57 7.19
C THR A 92 3.50 21.54 7.79
N GLU A 93 3.55 21.62 9.12
CA GLU A 93 4.62 21.01 9.89
C GLU A 93 4.30 19.52 10.10
N PRO A 94 5.30 18.64 10.19
CA PRO A 94 5.09 17.22 10.42
C PRO A 94 4.78 16.97 11.90
N LEU A 95 3.85 16.05 12.19
CA LEU A 95 3.61 15.55 13.54
C LEU A 95 3.74 14.03 13.55
N GLU A 96 4.72 13.60 14.35
CA GLU A 96 4.89 12.26 14.89
C GLU A 96 3.80 11.94 15.94
N ASP A 97 3.72 10.65 16.26
CA ASP A 97 3.05 10.02 17.41
C ASP A 97 1.53 9.76 17.36
N VAL A 98 1.17 8.52 16.99
CA VAL A 98 0.20 7.75 17.78
C VAL A 98 0.77 6.35 18.05
N ARG A 99 1.08 6.09 19.32
CA ARG A 99 1.49 4.78 19.84
C ARG A 99 0.34 3.77 19.76
N ILE A 100 0.65 2.62 19.17
CA ILE A 100 -0.09 1.37 19.32
C ILE A 100 0.28 0.78 20.69
N LEU A 101 -0.68 0.67 21.60
CA LEU A 101 -0.60 -0.28 22.72
C LEU A 101 -1.36 -1.57 22.34
N ARG A 102 -0.73 -2.70 22.64
CA ARG A 102 -1.11 -4.10 22.42
C ARG A 102 -1.08 -4.71 23.85
N ILE A 103 -1.94 -5.59 24.39
CA ILE A 103 -2.82 -6.66 23.90
C ILE A 103 -3.84 -6.96 25.03
N GLU A 104 -5.08 -7.33 24.70
CA GLU A 104 -5.76 -8.48 25.34
C GLU A 104 -6.71 -9.15 24.32
N THR A 105 -6.68 -10.47 24.29
CA THR A 105 -7.30 -11.38 23.31
C THR A 105 -8.81 -11.57 23.55
N GLU A 106 -9.57 -11.68 22.45
CA GLU A 106 -11.05 -11.84 22.31
C GLU A 106 -11.89 -10.58 22.57
N PRO A 107 -12.21 -9.79 21.52
CA PRO A 107 -13.26 -10.13 20.54
C PRO A 107 -12.95 -9.63 19.09
N TYR A 108 -11.86 -10.09 18.48
CA TYR A 108 -11.40 -9.67 17.14
C TYR A 108 -12.39 -9.99 16.00
N SER A 109 -13.18 -11.06 16.12
CA SER A 109 -14.11 -11.52 15.08
C SER A 109 -15.32 -10.59 14.86
N ARG A 110 -15.75 -9.84 15.87
CA ARG A 110 -16.84 -8.85 15.76
C ARG A 110 -16.37 -7.52 15.15
N TYR A 111 -15.12 -7.15 15.40
CA TYR A 111 -14.49 -5.93 14.85
C TYR A 111 -14.21 -6.07 13.34
N VAL A 112 -13.70 -7.22 12.89
CA VAL A 112 -13.43 -7.49 11.47
C VAL A 112 -14.73 -7.50 10.64
N ALA A 113 -15.82 -8.04 11.19
CA ALA A 113 -17.13 -8.01 10.52
C ALA A 113 -17.71 -6.58 10.41
N SER A 114 -17.52 -5.74 11.43
CA SER A 114 -17.95 -4.33 11.37
C SER A 114 -17.10 -3.48 10.43
N GLU A 115 -15.82 -3.81 10.27
CA GLU A 115 -14.91 -3.05 9.40
C GLU A 115 -15.03 -3.45 7.93
N HIS A 116 -15.29 -4.73 7.64
CA HIS A 116 -15.65 -5.15 6.27
C HIS A 116 -16.95 -4.50 5.79
N ALA A 117 -17.93 -4.33 6.69
CA ALA A 117 -19.18 -3.63 6.38
C ALA A 117 -18.99 -2.11 6.15
N LYS A 118 -18.06 -1.47 6.88
CA LYS A 118 -17.69 -0.05 6.66
C LYS A 118 -16.91 0.16 5.37
N ILE A 119 -15.95 -0.72 5.06
CA ILE A 119 -15.15 -0.67 3.83
C ILE A 119 -16.04 -0.87 2.59
N ALA A 120 -16.98 -1.82 2.64
CA ALA A 120 -17.96 -2.02 1.58
C ALA A 120 -18.89 -0.79 1.40
N ALA A 121 -19.32 -0.17 2.50
CA ALA A 121 -20.14 1.04 2.46
C ALA A 121 -19.39 2.28 1.94
N GLU A 122 -18.07 2.36 2.17
CA GLU A 122 -17.21 3.42 1.64
C GLU A 122 -16.93 3.23 0.14
N ALA A 123 -16.62 2.01 -0.29
CA ALA A 123 -16.47 1.68 -1.72
C ALA A 123 -17.77 1.94 -2.51
N GLN A 124 -18.93 1.62 -1.92
CA GLN A 124 -20.24 1.91 -2.51
C GLN A 124 -20.49 3.42 -2.64
N ARG A 125 -20.09 4.23 -1.65
CA ARG A 125 -20.25 5.70 -1.69
C ARG A 125 -19.37 6.34 -2.74
N ASP A 126 -18.13 5.90 -2.87
CA ASP A 126 -17.18 6.40 -3.88
C ASP A 126 -17.64 6.08 -5.29
N LEU A 127 -18.21 4.88 -5.50
CA LEU A 127 -18.81 4.53 -6.79
C LEU A 127 -20.00 5.45 -7.11
N VAL A 128 -20.92 5.65 -6.17
CA VAL A 128 -22.08 6.53 -6.37
C VAL A 128 -21.63 7.96 -6.69
N ALA A 129 -20.61 8.47 -6.01
CA ALA A 129 -20.05 9.79 -6.29
C ALA A 129 -19.44 9.88 -7.71
N LYS A 130 -18.64 8.89 -8.12
CA LYS A 130 -18.07 8.80 -9.47
C LYS A 130 -19.15 8.71 -10.56
N LEU A 131 -20.24 7.97 -10.31
CA LEU A 131 -21.34 7.82 -11.26
C LEU A 131 -22.19 9.09 -11.41
N LEU A 132 -22.46 9.78 -10.29
CA LEU A 132 -23.17 11.06 -10.32
C LEU A 132 -22.34 12.16 -11.00
N ALA A 133 -21.01 12.13 -10.86
CA ALA A 133 -20.12 13.07 -11.56
C ALA A 133 -20.20 12.95 -13.10
N LYS A 134 -20.53 11.76 -13.63
CA LYS A 134 -20.72 11.52 -15.08
C LYS A 134 -22.04 12.06 -15.63
N LEU A 135 -22.95 12.53 -14.78
CA LEU A 135 -24.19 13.17 -15.21
C LEU A 135 -24.00 14.67 -15.39
N LYS A 136 -24.65 15.22 -16.43
CA LYS A 136 -24.78 16.67 -16.60
C LYS A 136 -25.37 17.29 -15.34
N GLU A 137 -24.92 18.48 -14.98
CA GLU A 137 -25.27 19.13 -13.71
C GLU A 137 -26.79 19.22 -13.48
N SER A 138 -27.56 19.50 -14.54
CA SER A 138 -29.03 19.55 -14.50
C SER A 138 -29.69 18.19 -14.22
N ASP A 139 -29.09 17.10 -14.68
CA ASP A 139 -29.61 15.73 -14.57
C ASP A 139 -29.18 15.11 -13.23
N ARG A 140 -27.96 15.43 -12.79
CA ARG A 140 -27.40 15.08 -11.48
C ARG A 140 -28.24 15.67 -10.35
N LYS A 141 -28.52 16.98 -10.40
CA LYS A 141 -29.33 17.69 -9.41
C LYS A 141 -30.71 17.02 -9.25
N VAL A 142 -31.36 16.68 -10.35
CA VAL A 142 -32.69 16.06 -10.34
C VAL A 142 -32.66 14.64 -9.75
N ILE A 143 -31.67 13.81 -10.08
CA ILE A 143 -31.53 12.47 -9.45
C ILE A 143 -31.19 12.58 -7.96
N THR A 144 -30.32 13.52 -7.57
CA THR A 144 -29.99 13.76 -6.17
C THR A 144 -31.24 14.13 -5.38
N LEU A 145 -31.99 15.14 -5.83
CA LEU A 145 -33.21 15.59 -5.15
C LEU A 145 -34.30 14.51 -5.11
N HIS A 146 -34.45 13.71 -6.18
CA HIS A 146 -35.52 12.71 -6.24
C HIS A 146 -35.24 11.45 -5.41
N TYR A 147 -33.99 10.98 -5.38
CA TYR A 147 -33.64 9.70 -4.76
C TYR A 147 -32.94 9.81 -3.42
N PHE A 148 -32.21 10.90 -3.18
CA PHE A 148 -31.48 11.10 -1.93
C PHE A 148 -32.21 12.06 -0.99
N GLU A 149 -32.97 13.02 -1.54
CA GLU A 149 -33.80 13.94 -0.77
C GLU A 149 -35.29 13.59 -0.82
N GLU A 150 -35.65 12.47 -1.46
CA GLU A 150 -37.02 11.92 -1.59
C GLU A 150 -38.10 12.90 -2.11
N MET A 151 -37.70 13.96 -2.82
CA MET A 151 -38.63 14.96 -3.34
C MET A 151 -39.44 14.43 -4.52
N THR A 152 -40.71 14.84 -4.60
CA THR A 152 -41.59 14.51 -5.73
C THR A 152 -41.21 15.29 -6.98
N SER A 153 -41.59 14.80 -8.17
CA SER A 153 -41.28 15.51 -9.42
C SER A 153 -41.90 16.91 -9.51
N SER A 154 -43.02 17.14 -8.81
CA SER A 154 -43.68 18.45 -8.72
C SER A 154 -42.87 19.43 -7.86
N GLU A 155 -42.43 18.99 -6.67
CA GLU A 155 -41.62 19.80 -5.74
C GLU A 155 -40.25 20.14 -6.33
N ILE A 156 -39.64 19.21 -7.08
CA ILE A 156 -38.37 19.47 -7.79
C ILE A 156 -38.59 20.47 -8.92
N GLY A 157 -39.76 20.46 -9.56
CA GLY A 157 -40.12 21.41 -10.61
C GLY A 157 -40.23 22.83 -10.09
N GLU A 158 -40.91 23.02 -8.96
CA GLU A 158 -40.99 24.30 -8.25
C GLU A 158 -39.60 24.76 -7.75
N PHE A 159 -38.80 23.86 -7.18
CA PHE A 159 -37.46 24.14 -6.67
C PHE A 159 -36.46 24.58 -7.75
N LEU A 160 -36.57 24.03 -8.96
CA LEU A 160 -35.67 24.33 -10.08
C LEU A 160 -36.25 25.32 -11.10
N GLY A 161 -37.47 25.82 -10.88
CA GLY A 161 -38.16 26.74 -11.79
C GLY A 161 -38.47 26.16 -13.16
N VAL A 162 -38.72 24.84 -13.25
CA VAL A 162 -38.99 24.12 -14.51
C VAL A 162 -40.21 23.23 -14.41
N SER A 163 -40.88 22.94 -15.53
CA SER A 163 -42.10 22.13 -15.51
C SER A 163 -41.86 20.69 -15.02
N GLU A 164 -42.86 20.11 -14.35
CA GLU A 164 -42.82 18.73 -13.85
C GLU A 164 -42.47 17.71 -14.96
N ASN A 165 -42.97 17.93 -16.18
CA ASN A 165 -42.67 17.10 -17.35
C ASN A 165 -41.18 17.15 -17.72
N THR A 166 -40.53 18.29 -17.53
CA THR A 166 -39.08 18.45 -17.73
C THR A 166 -38.29 17.66 -16.69
N ILE A 167 -38.76 17.65 -15.43
CA ILE A 167 -38.17 16.86 -14.35
C ILE A 167 -38.28 15.36 -14.63
N LYS A 168 -39.47 14.86 -14.98
CA LYS A 168 -39.68 13.44 -15.34
C LYS A 168 -38.79 13.02 -16.52
N SER A 169 -38.63 13.88 -17.52
CA SER A 169 -37.74 13.64 -18.66
C SER A 169 -36.25 13.59 -18.25
N ARG A 170 -35.80 14.49 -17.38
CA ARG A 170 -34.43 14.51 -16.84
C ARG A 170 -34.14 13.29 -15.97
N ILE A 171 -35.08 12.86 -15.10
CA ILE A 171 -34.96 11.60 -14.33
C ILE A 171 -34.79 10.41 -15.28
N ARG A 172 -35.65 10.31 -16.31
CA ARG A 172 -35.60 9.20 -17.27
C ARG A 172 -34.26 9.16 -18.01
N ARG A 173 -33.79 10.32 -18.48
CA ARG A 173 -32.51 10.45 -19.18
C ARG A 173 -31.32 10.09 -18.29
N ALA A 174 -31.33 10.58 -17.05
CA ALA A 174 -30.30 10.30 -16.07
C ALA A 174 -30.25 8.81 -15.70
N ARG A 175 -31.40 8.16 -15.47
CA ARG A 175 -31.50 6.70 -15.29
C ARG A 175 -30.94 5.93 -16.48
N GLN A 176 -31.30 6.32 -17.71
CA GLN A 176 -30.82 5.67 -18.92
C GLN A 176 -29.31 5.84 -19.12
N HIS A 177 -28.77 6.98 -18.72
CA HIS A 177 -27.33 7.24 -18.76
C HIS A 177 -26.58 6.42 -17.70
N LEU A 178 -27.12 6.34 -16.47
CA LEU A 178 -26.56 5.49 -15.41
C LEU A 178 -26.67 4.00 -15.72
N LYS A 179 -27.70 3.57 -16.46
CA LYS A 179 -27.88 2.18 -16.92
C LYS A 179 -26.72 1.69 -17.80
N LYS A 180 -26.00 2.59 -18.49
CA LYS A 180 -24.79 2.22 -19.24
C LYS A 180 -23.63 1.76 -18.34
N TYR A 181 -23.71 2.06 -17.06
CA TYR A 181 -22.74 1.66 -16.04
C TYR A 181 -23.30 0.55 -15.12
N GLU A 182 -24.40 -0.09 -15.53
CA GLU A 182 -25.08 -1.15 -14.76
C GLU A 182 -24.15 -2.34 -14.44
N SER A 183 -23.21 -2.68 -15.32
CA SER A 183 -22.21 -3.73 -15.06
C SER A 183 -21.30 -3.38 -13.87
N ILE A 184 -20.77 -2.16 -13.85
CA ILE A 184 -19.91 -1.63 -12.78
C ILE A 184 -20.69 -1.50 -11.46
N ILE A 185 -21.97 -1.12 -11.54
CA ILE A 185 -22.87 -1.03 -10.38
C ILE A 185 -23.15 -2.41 -9.80
N ARG A 186 -23.38 -3.43 -10.63
CA ARG A 186 -23.60 -4.82 -10.20
C ARG A 186 -22.34 -5.46 -9.62
N GLU A 187 -21.18 -5.13 -10.15
CA GLU A 187 -19.87 -5.62 -9.70
C GLU A 187 -19.50 -5.11 -8.30
N VAL A 188 -19.80 -3.84 -7.99
CA VAL A 188 -19.48 -3.23 -6.69
C VAL A 188 -20.55 -3.47 -5.63
N LEU A 189 -21.83 -3.61 -6.00
CA LEU A 189 -22.92 -3.73 -5.03
C LEU A 189 -23.17 -5.13 -4.46
N GLY A 190 -22.63 -6.20 -5.05
CA GLY A 190 -22.53 -7.52 -4.41
C GLY A 190 -23.76 -8.06 -3.64
N ILE A 191 -25.00 -7.67 -3.97
CA ILE A 191 -26.21 -8.13 -3.27
C ILE A 191 -27.19 -8.76 -4.25
N ALA A 192 -27.27 -10.09 -4.10
CA ALA A 192 -28.47 -10.92 -4.09
C ALA A 192 -29.76 -10.27 -4.63
N VAL A 193 -30.10 -10.63 -5.87
CA VAL A 193 -31.50 -10.79 -6.27
C VAL A 193 -31.62 -12.12 -7.01
N GLY A 194 -32.30 -13.08 -6.39
CA GLY A 194 -32.79 -14.30 -7.04
C GLY A 194 -32.01 -15.58 -6.78
N ALA A 195 -31.78 -15.92 -5.51
CA ALA A 195 -31.60 -17.33 -5.12
C ALA A 195 -32.99 -17.90 -4.84
N GLU A 196 -33.63 -18.42 -5.88
CA GLU A 196 -34.62 -19.52 -5.90
C GLU A 196 -35.05 -19.66 -7.38
N ASP A 197 -35.10 -20.89 -7.89
CA ASP A 197 -35.56 -21.30 -9.23
C ASP A 197 -34.63 -21.37 -10.45
N ARG A 198 -33.31 -21.56 -10.30
CA ARG A 198 -32.47 -22.10 -11.42
C ARG A 198 -31.46 -23.17 -11.03
N TYR A 199 -31.85 -24.04 -10.10
CA TYR A 199 -31.22 -25.35 -10.02
C TYR A 199 -31.78 -26.23 -11.15
N THR A 200 -30.88 -26.81 -11.93
CA THR A 200 -31.07 -27.72 -13.08
C THR A 200 -31.27 -27.05 -14.45
N LYS A 201 -30.40 -27.44 -15.40
CA LYS A 201 -30.18 -26.93 -16.79
C LYS A 201 -29.31 -25.68 -16.83
N ASP A 202 -28.06 -25.68 -17.30
CA ASP A 202 -27.55 -26.31 -18.51
C ASP A 202 -26.11 -26.83 -18.34
N LEU A 203 -25.89 -28.11 -18.68
CA LEU A 203 -24.57 -28.73 -18.85
C LEU A 203 -24.16 -28.80 -20.33
N ASN A 204 -24.66 -27.89 -21.18
CA ASN A 204 -24.41 -27.90 -22.62
C ASN A 204 -23.55 -26.73 -23.13
N GLY A 205 -22.97 -25.93 -22.24
CA GLY A 205 -21.93 -24.97 -22.61
C GLY A 205 -20.57 -25.68 -22.66
N GLY A 206 -20.03 -25.89 -23.87
CA GLY A 206 -18.75 -26.60 -24.08
C GLY A 206 -17.62 -26.08 -23.18
N ILE A 207 -16.78 -26.99 -22.71
CA ILE A 207 -15.62 -26.68 -21.87
C ILE A 207 -14.51 -26.11 -22.77
N ARG A 208 -13.85 -25.01 -22.35
CA ARG A 208 -12.83 -24.32 -23.17
C ARG A 208 -11.39 -24.63 -22.74
N MET A 209 -11.14 -24.87 -21.46
CA MET A 209 -9.83 -25.19 -20.90
C MET A 209 -10.00 -26.19 -19.76
N LYS A 210 -9.09 -27.17 -19.66
CA LYS A 210 -9.05 -28.16 -18.57
C LYS A 210 -7.63 -28.39 -18.11
N LEU A 211 -7.40 -28.15 -16.83
CA LEU A 211 -6.12 -28.29 -16.17
C LEU A 211 -6.25 -29.15 -14.93
N THR A 212 -5.16 -29.79 -14.53
CA THR A 212 -5.05 -30.50 -13.25
C THR A 212 -3.77 -30.06 -12.54
N PHE A 213 -3.87 -29.73 -11.26
CA PHE A 213 -2.75 -29.25 -10.46
C PHE A 213 -2.60 -30.09 -9.18
N ASP A 214 -1.36 -30.18 -8.71
CA ASP A 214 -1.11 -30.42 -7.28
C ASP A 214 -1.50 -29.18 -6.47
N ARG A 215 -2.03 -29.37 -5.26
CA ARG A 215 -2.52 -28.26 -4.45
C ARG A 215 -1.39 -27.31 -4.04
N ASP A 216 -0.26 -27.83 -3.58
CA ASP A 216 0.80 -27.02 -3.00
C ASP A 216 1.54 -26.24 -4.10
N ASN A 217 1.74 -26.85 -5.26
CA ASN A 217 2.32 -26.17 -6.44
C ASN A 217 1.43 -25.02 -6.94
N LEU A 218 0.12 -25.22 -7.00
CA LEU A 218 -0.81 -24.15 -7.39
C LEU A 218 -0.86 -23.05 -6.32
N LEU A 219 -0.90 -23.41 -5.04
CA LEU A 219 -1.00 -22.45 -3.95
C LEU A 219 0.24 -21.56 -3.86
N SER A 220 1.44 -22.12 -3.95
CA SER A 220 2.70 -21.36 -3.92
C SER A 220 2.78 -20.36 -5.07
N SER A 221 2.41 -20.79 -6.28
CA SER A 221 2.33 -19.95 -7.47
C SER A 221 1.33 -18.80 -7.29
N LEU A 222 0.15 -19.07 -6.74
CA LEU A 222 -0.87 -18.04 -6.49
C LEU A 222 -0.43 -17.02 -5.43
N GLN A 223 0.26 -17.46 -4.37
CA GLN A 223 0.80 -16.57 -3.34
C GLN A 223 1.90 -15.65 -3.92
N ALA A 224 2.74 -16.18 -4.82
CA ALA A 224 3.68 -15.37 -5.58
C ALA A 224 2.93 -14.33 -6.43
N LEU A 225 1.92 -14.73 -7.20
CA LEU A 225 1.18 -13.78 -8.06
C LEU A 225 0.40 -12.71 -7.28
N GLN A 226 -0.19 -13.06 -6.12
CA GLN A 226 -0.88 -12.14 -5.22
C GLN A 226 -0.01 -10.97 -4.73
N SER A 227 1.29 -11.26 -4.63
CA SER A 227 2.39 -10.30 -4.47
C SER A 227 2.21 -8.97 -5.20
N ILE A 228 2.01 -9.18 -6.50
CA ILE A 228 2.03 -8.16 -7.53
C ILE A 228 0.69 -7.41 -7.56
N VAL A 229 -0.42 -8.15 -7.60
CA VAL A 229 -1.78 -7.64 -7.86
C VAL A 229 -2.48 -6.94 -6.67
N SER A 230 -1.72 -6.58 -5.62
CA SER A 230 -2.22 -5.96 -4.38
C SER A 230 -3.29 -4.89 -4.61
N GLN A 231 -4.49 -5.12 -4.06
CA GLN A 231 -5.69 -4.31 -4.29
C GLN A 231 -5.62 -2.88 -3.74
N ARG A 232 -4.66 -2.57 -2.85
CA ARG A 232 -4.65 -1.27 -2.15
C ARG A 232 -4.43 -0.07 -3.06
N ASN A 233 -3.80 -0.27 -4.22
CA ASN A 233 -3.37 0.81 -5.11
C ASN A 233 -3.88 0.69 -6.55
N ASN A 234 -4.65 -0.37 -6.87
CA ASN A 234 -4.96 -0.68 -8.26
C ASN A 234 -6.23 0.03 -8.72
N THR A 235 -6.10 0.94 -9.68
CA THR A 235 -7.22 1.73 -10.23
C THR A 235 -7.98 0.99 -11.32
N GLU A 236 -7.41 -0.08 -11.88
CA GLU A 236 -8.01 -0.92 -12.90
C GLU A 236 -8.36 -2.32 -12.35
N PRO A 237 -9.65 -2.69 -12.25
CA PRO A 237 -10.08 -3.97 -11.67
C PRO A 237 -9.47 -5.20 -12.36
N ILE A 238 -9.12 -5.10 -13.65
CA ILE A 238 -8.51 -6.21 -14.39
C ILE A 238 -7.12 -6.61 -13.85
N LEU A 239 -6.38 -5.63 -13.32
CA LEU A 239 -5.04 -5.83 -12.76
C LEU A 239 -5.08 -6.47 -11.35
N SER A 240 -6.28 -6.72 -10.81
CA SER A 240 -6.48 -7.55 -9.60
C SER A 240 -6.57 -9.05 -9.90
N ASN A 241 -6.56 -9.43 -11.19
CA ASN A 241 -6.66 -10.81 -11.65
C ASN A 241 -5.30 -11.36 -12.10
N VAL A 242 -5.20 -12.68 -12.10
CA VAL A 242 -4.12 -13.44 -12.73
C VAL A 242 -4.59 -14.04 -14.03
N LEU A 243 -3.76 -13.97 -15.06
CA LEU A 243 -3.97 -14.70 -16.31
C LEU A 243 -3.43 -16.10 -16.13
N ILE A 244 -4.28 -17.11 -16.35
CA ILE A 244 -3.87 -18.51 -16.45
C ILE A 244 -3.96 -18.88 -17.93
N GLN A 245 -2.84 -19.31 -18.50
CA GLN A 245 -2.72 -19.66 -19.91
C GLN A 245 -2.11 -21.05 -20.04
N ALA A 246 -2.75 -21.90 -20.83
CA ALA A 246 -2.35 -23.27 -21.10
C ALA A 246 -2.13 -23.46 -22.59
N GLU A 247 -0.88 -23.68 -22.99
CA GLU A 247 -0.47 -23.86 -24.39
C GLU A 247 0.39 -25.12 -24.53
N GLY A 248 -0.02 -26.02 -25.42
CA GLY A 248 0.59 -27.35 -25.51
C GLY A 248 0.53 -28.08 -24.17
N ASN A 249 1.71 -28.40 -23.61
CA ASN A 249 1.84 -29.04 -22.29
C ASN A 249 2.29 -28.06 -21.19
N THR A 250 2.31 -26.76 -21.46
CA THR A 250 2.82 -25.75 -20.52
C THR A 250 1.67 -24.93 -19.95
N ILE A 251 1.70 -24.70 -18.64
CA ILE A 251 0.80 -23.78 -17.95
C ILE A 251 1.64 -22.60 -17.48
N ALA A 252 1.22 -21.39 -17.83
CA ALA A 252 1.82 -20.15 -17.37
C ALA A 252 0.77 -19.31 -16.65
N CYS A 253 1.16 -18.74 -15.51
CA CYS A 253 0.37 -17.79 -14.77
C CYS A 253 1.06 -16.42 -14.79
N MET A 254 0.27 -15.36 -14.94
CA MET A 254 0.79 -14.00 -15.07
C MET A 254 0.02 -13.01 -14.21
N ALA A 255 0.72 -12.03 -13.67
CA ALA A 255 0.17 -10.96 -12.85
C ALA A 255 0.89 -9.64 -13.16
N THR A 256 0.18 -8.52 -13.12
CA THR A 256 0.80 -7.19 -13.24
C THR A 256 -0.04 -6.12 -12.58
N ASP A 257 0.62 -5.09 -12.03
CA ASP A 257 0.02 -3.85 -11.55
C ASP A 257 0.37 -2.65 -12.46
N ALA A 258 0.78 -2.92 -13.71
CA ALA A 258 1.32 -2.01 -14.71
C ALA A 258 2.71 -1.41 -14.43
N GLU A 259 3.25 -1.56 -13.21
CA GLU A 259 4.62 -1.15 -12.84
C GLU A 259 5.54 -2.36 -12.75
N ILE A 260 5.05 -3.46 -12.19
CA ILE A 260 5.69 -4.77 -12.08
C ILE A 260 4.82 -5.79 -12.79
N GLY A 261 5.45 -6.66 -13.57
CA GLY A 261 4.83 -7.82 -14.17
C GLY A 261 5.60 -9.07 -13.78
N ILE A 262 4.90 -10.17 -13.51
CA ILE A 262 5.51 -11.49 -13.38
C ILE A 262 4.77 -12.50 -14.27
N ARG A 263 5.54 -13.35 -14.94
CA ARG A 263 5.10 -14.55 -15.64
C ARG A 263 5.84 -15.73 -15.04
N MET A 264 5.12 -16.74 -14.60
CA MET A 264 5.70 -17.97 -14.06
C MET A 264 5.07 -19.18 -14.72
N LYS A 265 5.88 -20.19 -14.98
CA LYS A 265 5.40 -21.52 -15.34
C LYS A 265 4.92 -22.21 -14.07
N VAL A 266 3.79 -22.90 -14.17
CA VAL A 266 3.17 -23.60 -13.06
C VAL A 266 3.06 -25.07 -13.40
N ASP A 267 3.50 -25.91 -12.47
CA ASP A 267 3.44 -27.36 -12.64
C ASP A 267 1.98 -27.86 -12.61
N GLY A 268 1.60 -28.54 -13.68
CA GLY A 268 0.29 -29.15 -13.81
C GLY A 268 0.14 -29.86 -15.15
N THR A 269 -0.99 -30.55 -15.31
CA THR A 269 -1.32 -31.32 -16.52
C THR A 269 -2.35 -30.56 -17.35
N VAL A 270 -2.03 -30.31 -18.62
CA VAL A 270 -2.96 -29.75 -19.60
C VAL A 270 -3.76 -30.87 -20.24
N LYS A 271 -5.09 -30.83 -20.08
CA LYS A 271 -6.02 -31.73 -20.79
C LYS A 271 -6.64 -31.03 -22.00
N GLU A 272 -7.01 -29.76 -21.83
CA GLU A 272 -7.51 -28.89 -22.90
C GLU A 272 -6.86 -27.51 -22.72
N THR A 273 -6.21 -27.00 -23.77
CA THR A 273 -5.53 -25.70 -23.81
C THR A 273 -6.53 -24.55 -23.75
N GLY A 274 -6.10 -23.38 -23.29
CA GLY A 274 -6.92 -22.17 -23.27
C GLY A 274 -6.35 -21.08 -22.38
N SER A 275 -7.14 -20.05 -22.14
CA SER A 275 -6.75 -18.90 -21.30
C SER A 275 -7.96 -18.36 -20.54
N ILE A 276 -7.72 -17.84 -19.33
CA ILE A 276 -8.74 -17.17 -18.51
C ILE A 276 -8.07 -16.23 -17.49
N LEU A 277 -8.67 -15.07 -17.26
CA LEU A 277 -8.34 -14.22 -16.11
C LEU A 277 -9.20 -14.60 -14.91
N VAL A 278 -8.60 -14.76 -13.73
CA VAL A 278 -9.30 -15.06 -12.48
C VAL A 278 -8.73 -14.27 -11.31
N SER A 279 -9.55 -14.01 -10.30
CA SER A 279 -9.08 -13.37 -9.06
C SER A 279 -8.10 -14.27 -8.31
N ALA A 280 -6.86 -13.79 -8.13
CA ALA A 280 -5.81 -14.53 -7.45
C ALA A 280 -6.14 -14.80 -5.97
N GLU A 281 -6.75 -13.82 -5.31
CA GLU A 281 -7.19 -13.89 -3.90
C GLU A 281 -8.24 -14.99 -3.72
N LYS A 282 -9.35 -14.91 -4.46
CA LYS A 282 -10.42 -15.91 -4.39
C LYS A 282 -9.92 -17.31 -4.69
N LEU A 283 -9.04 -17.45 -5.69
CA LEU A 283 -8.52 -18.75 -6.08
C LEU A 283 -7.61 -19.33 -4.98
N ALA A 284 -6.69 -18.55 -4.42
CA ALA A 284 -5.83 -19.07 -3.35
C ALA A 284 -6.60 -19.36 -2.06
N ASP A 285 -7.60 -18.54 -1.71
CA ASP A 285 -8.45 -18.79 -0.54
C ASP A 285 -9.18 -20.12 -0.68
N ILE A 286 -9.67 -20.45 -1.88
CA ILE A 286 -10.27 -21.75 -2.17
C ILE A 286 -9.24 -22.87 -2.01
N VAL A 287 -8.11 -22.77 -2.72
CA VAL A 287 -7.06 -23.81 -2.75
C VAL A 287 -6.48 -24.08 -1.35
N LYS A 288 -6.32 -23.03 -0.55
CA LYS A 288 -5.79 -23.11 0.82
C LYS A 288 -6.66 -23.96 1.74
N THR A 289 -7.98 -23.99 1.53
CA THR A 289 -8.91 -24.77 2.38
C THR A 289 -8.94 -26.27 2.08
N TRP A 290 -8.31 -26.72 0.99
CA TRP A 290 -8.37 -28.12 0.57
C TRP A 290 -7.19 -28.98 1.06
N PRO A 291 -7.37 -30.31 1.15
CA PRO A 291 -6.31 -31.24 1.53
C PRO A 291 -5.18 -31.25 0.49
N ALA A 292 -3.93 -31.41 0.95
CA ALA A 292 -2.75 -31.41 0.09
C ALA A 292 -2.67 -32.64 -0.83
N GLU A 293 -3.22 -33.78 -0.41
CA GLU A 293 -3.08 -35.05 -1.12
C GLU A 293 -4.02 -35.20 -2.34
N LYS A 294 -4.91 -34.23 -2.56
CA LYS A 294 -5.93 -34.30 -3.61
C LYS A 294 -5.60 -33.36 -4.76
N LEU A 295 -5.66 -33.91 -5.97
CA LEU A 295 -5.51 -33.13 -7.20
C LEU A 295 -6.68 -32.16 -7.39
N ILE A 296 -6.34 -30.96 -7.87
CA ILE A 296 -7.28 -29.90 -8.20
C ILE A 296 -7.56 -29.95 -9.69
N ASN A 297 -8.81 -30.14 -10.07
CA ASN A 297 -9.26 -30.02 -11.45
C ASN A 297 -9.80 -28.61 -11.67
N PHE A 298 -9.35 -27.96 -12.73
CA PHE A 298 -9.73 -26.60 -13.10
C PHE A 298 -10.31 -26.64 -14.53
N ALA A 299 -11.57 -26.25 -14.67
CA ALA A 299 -12.27 -26.28 -15.96
C ALA A 299 -12.98 -24.95 -16.24
N THR A 300 -12.82 -24.42 -17.45
CA THR A 300 -13.51 -23.19 -17.88
C THR A 300 -14.74 -23.49 -18.73
N THR A 301 -15.83 -22.79 -18.48
CA THR A 301 -17.06 -22.88 -19.26
C THR A 301 -17.08 -21.84 -20.38
N THR A 302 -18.04 -21.97 -21.28
CA THR A 302 -18.25 -21.02 -22.40
C THR A 302 -18.73 -19.63 -21.95
N ASP A 303 -19.28 -19.54 -20.74
CA ASP A 303 -19.76 -18.30 -20.12
C ASP A 303 -18.69 -17.68 -19.18
N ASP A 304 -17.41 -17.97 -19.44
CA ASP A 304 -16.24 -17.48 -18.69
C ASP A 304 -16.29 -17.77 -17.17
N HIS A 305 -16.99 -18.83 -16.76
CA HIS A 305 -16.92 -19.34 -15.39
C HIS A 305 -15.82 -20.38 -15.27
N VAL A 306 -15.22 -20.46 -14.09
CA VAL A 306 -14.24 -21.47 -13.74
C VAL A 306 -14.83 -22.37 -12.68
N GLU A 307 -14.94 -23.65 -12.99
CA GLU A 307 -15.26 -24.71 -12.05
C GLU A 307 -13.98 -25.34 -11.54
N ILE A 308 -13.83 -25.38 -10.22
CA ILE A 308 -12.65 -25.89 -9.53
C ILE A 308 -13.10 -27.01 -8.62
N THR A 309 -12.55 -28.20 -8.81
CA THR A 309 -12.99 -29.43 -8.14
C THR A 309 -11.83 -30.13 -7.46
N CYS A 310 -12.01 -30.48 -6.18
CA CYS A 310 -11.05 -31.23 -5.39
C CYS A 310 -11.80 -32.29 -4.56
N GLY A 311 -11.68 -33.56 -4.95
CA GLY A 311 -12.56 -34.63 -4.43
C GLY A 311 -14.04 -34.31 -4.63
N ASP A 312 -14.82 -34.33 -3.56
CA ASP A 312 -16.27 -34.04 -3.58
C ASP A 312 -16.60 -32.55 -3.51
N SER A 313 -15.58 -31.68 -3.34
CA SER A 313 -15.78 -30.24 -3.27
C SER A 313 -15.74 -29.61 -4.65
N VAL A 314 -16.80 -28.90 -5.00
CA VAL A 314 -16.89 -28.07 -6.21
C VAL A 314 -17.05 -26.61 -5.83
N ARG A 315 -16.29 -25.74 -6.48
CA ARG A 315 -16.37 -24.28 -6.36
C ARG A 315 -16.47 -23.66 -7.75
N LYS A 316 -17.22 -22.56 -7.86
CA LYS A 316 -17.33 -21.79 -9.09
C LYS A 316 -16.91 -20.35 -8.84
N ILE A 317 -16.01 -19.85 -9.66
CA ILE A 317 -15.63 -18.43 -9.69
C ILE A 317 -15.87 -17.88 -11.08
N VAL A 318 -16.16 -16.58 -11.16
CA VAL A 318 -16.27 -15.87 -12.44
C VAL A 318 -14.87 -15.50 -12.89
N GLY A 319 -14.54 -15.82 -14.14
CA GLY A 319 -13.35 -15.34 -14.82
C GLY A 319 -13.68 -14.26 -15.85
N PHE A 320 -12.64 -13.74 -16.50
CA PHE A 320 -12.73 -12.76 -17.58
C PHE A 320 -11.94 -13.24 -18.80
N PRO A 321 -12.33 -12.83 -20.03
CA PRO A 321 -11.54 -13.08 -21.23
C PRO A 321 -10.14 -12.46 -21.17
N ASP A 322 -9.18 -13.11 -21.81
CA ASP A 322 -7.74 -12.77 -21.82
C ASP A 322 -7.37 -11.50 -22.61
N LYS A 323 -8.19 -11.07 -23.57
CA LYS A 323 -7.90 -10.03 -24.58
C LYS A 323 -7.53 -8.64 -24.02
N THR A 324 -7.67 -8.44 -22.72
CA THR A 324 -7.44 -7.18 -22.03
C THR A 324 -6.21 -7.23 -21.12
N PHE A 325 -5.52 -8.37 -21.02
CA PHE A 325 -4.30 -8.49 -20.21
C PHE A 325 -3.06 -7.96 -20.96
N PRO A 326 -2.15 -7.21 -20.29
CA PRO A 326 -0.95 -6.69 -20.93
C PRO A 326 -0.03 -7.78 -21.48
N GLN A 327 0.66 -7.48 -22.58
CA GLN A 327 1.69 -8.37 -23.11
C GLN A 327 2.98 -8.23 -22.29
N PHE A 328 3.66 -9.36 -22.10
CA PHE A 328 4.95 -9.41 -21.42
C PHE A 328 6.09 -9.25 -22.43
N PRO A 329 7.09 -8.41 -22.12
CA PRO A 329 8.30 -8.33 -22.93
C PRO A 329 9.06 -9.67 -22.89
N VAL A 330 9.76 -9.98 -23.97
CA VAL A 330 10.58 -11.19 -24.10
C VAL A 330 12.03 -10.83 -23.79
N VAL A 331 12.72 -11.70 -23.06
CA VAL A 331 14.14 -11.54 -22.75
C VAL A 331 14.95 -11.47 -24.04
N ASP A 332 15.75 -10.42 -24.20
CA ASP A 332 16.64 -10.27 -25.34
C ASP A 332 17.78 -11.31 -25.30
N THR A 333 18.25 -11.70 -26.48
CA THR A 333 19.46 -12.49 -26.70
C THR A 333 20.73 -11.86 -26.12
N ALA A 334 20.77 -10.54 -25.95
CA ALA A 334 21.87 -9.80 -25.34
C ALA A 334 21.78 -9.71 -23.80
N ALA A 335 20.99 -10.58 -23.15
CA ALA A 335 20.86 -10.59 -21.70
C ALA A 335 22.19 -10.90 -21.00
N PHE A 336 22.46 -10.15 -19.92
CA PHE A 336 23.53 -10.44 -18.98
C PHE A 336 23.10 -11.58 -18.05
N THR A 337 24.07 -12.33 -17.54
CA THR A 337 23.80 -13.42 -16.62
C THR A 337 24.51 -13.17 -15.30
N ILE A 338 23.78 -13.22 -14.19
CA ILE A 338 24.32 -13.11 -12.83
C ILE A 338 24.01 -14.39 -12.04
N ASP A 339 24.96 -14.77 -11.18
CA ASP A 339 24.72 -15.78 -10.15
C ASP A 339 23.61 -15.33 -9.18
N GLY A 340 22.65 -16.21 -8.92
CA GLY A 340 21.48 -15.86 -8.13
C GLY A 340 21.80 -15.57 -6.67
N GLU A 341 22.81 -16.23 -6.09
CA GLU A 341 23.25 -15.97 -4.72
C GLU A 341 23.91 -14.59 -4.63
N THR A 342 24.72 -14.24 -5.62
CA THR A 342 25.35 -12.92 -5.76
C THR A 342 24.31 -11.82 -5.84
N LEU A 343 23.29 -11.95 -6.71
CA LEU A 343 22.22 -10.96 -6.81
C LEU A 343 21.46 -10.81 -5.48
N ARG A 344 21.04 -11.91 -4.87
CA ARG A 344 20.34 -11.88 -3.58
C ARG A 344 21.20 -11.26 -2.48
N SER A 345 22.49 -11.57 -2.44
CA SER A 345 23.41 -11.01 -1.45
C SER A 345 23.50 -9.49 -1.54
N VAL A 346 23.69 -8.93 -2.75
CA VAL A 346 23.78 -7.47 -2.91
C VAL A 346 22.44 -6.76 -2.65
N LEU A 347 21.31 -7.38 -3.02
CA LEU A 347 19.98 -6.85 -2.71
C LEU A 347 19.74 -6.83 -1.20
N HIS A 348 19.96 -7.96 -0.51
CA HIS A 348 19.79 -8.09 0.94
C HIS A 348 20.64 -7.08 1.71
N LYS A 349 21.90 -6.88 1.30
CA LYS A 349 22.85 -5.95 1.93
C LYS A 349 22.48 -4.48 1.75
N THR A 350 21.53 -4.13 0.88
CA THR A 350 21.28 -2.73 0.50
C THR A 350 19.82 -2.30 0.61
N GLU A 351 18.85 -3.21 0.46
CA GLU A 351 17.43 -2.87 0.39
C GLU A 351 16.86 -2.24 1.65
N PHE A 352 17.40 -2.56 2.82
CA PHE A 352 16.94 -2.04 4.11
C PHE A 352 17.18 -0.53 4.26
N ALA A 353 18.17 0.02 3.56
CA ALA A 353 18.49 1.44 3.59
C ALA A 353 17.54 2.28 2.71
N ALA A 354 16.73 1.63 1.86
CA ALA A 354 15.73 2.31 1.04
C ALA A 354 14.40 2.49 1.80
N PRO A 355 13.70 3.63 1.63
CA PRO A 355 12.48 3.95 2.34
C PRO A 355 11.32 3.04 1.92
N THR A 356 10.70 2.37 2.91
CA THR A 356 9.54 1.49 2.70
C THR A 356 8.25 2.25 2.32
N LYS A 357 8.17 3.53 2.68
CA LYS A 357 7.12 4.46 2.26
C LYS A 357 7.68 5.37 1.19
N LYS A 358 6.86 5.76 0.20
CA LYS A 358 7.28 6.70 -0.85
C LYS A 358 7.85 7.97 -0.24
N ALA A 359 9.17 8.13 -0.33
CA ALA A 359 9.88 9.34 0.00
C ALA A 359 9.54 10.44 -1.01
N ARG A 360 9.68 11.68 -0.54
CA ARG A 360 9.49 12.88 -1.37
C ARG A 360 10.48 12.91 -2.54
N GLN A 361 11.70 12.45 -2.31
CA GLN A 361 12.72 12.30 -3.35
C GLN A 361 12.52 10.96 -4.04
N THR A 362 11.95 10.98 -5.24
CA THR A 362 11.58 9.75 -5.96
C THR A 362 12.79 8.88 -6.31
N CYS A 363 13.96 9.49 -6.53
CA CYS A 363 15.20 8.78 -6.78
C CYS A 363 15.63 7.86 -5.63
N LEU A 364 15.16 8.09 -4.40
CA LEU A 364 15.47 7.24 -3.25
C LEU A 364 14.49 6.08 -3.06
N ASN A 365 13.38 6.00 -3.81
CA ASN A 365 12.34 4.98 -3.62
C ASN A 365 12.71 3.58 -4.17
N GLY A 366 14.00 3.27 -4.23
CA GLY A 366 14.52 2.07 -4.84
C GLY A 366 16.03 1.91 -4.62
N LEU A 367 16.59 0.89 -5.25
CA LEU A 367 18.03 0.64 -5.27
C LEU A 367 18.63 1.18 -6.55
N TYR A 368 19.72 1.93 -6.41
CA TYR A 368 20.51 2.41 -7.53
C TYR A 368 21.58 1.40 -7.89
N PHE A 369 21.58 0.95 -9.13
CA PHE A 369 22.62 0.12 -9.74
C PHE A 369 23.52 1.03 -10.54
N ASN A 370 24.68 1.36 -9.98
CA ASN A 370 25.72 2.14 -10.63
C ASN A 370 26.63 1.20 -11.44
N LEU A 371 26.68 1.36 -12.76
CA LEU A 371 27.44 0.50 -13.64
C LEU A 371 28.84 1.11 -13.87
N LEU A 372 29.84 0.55 -13.19
CA LEU A 372 31.24 0.94 -13.37
C LEU A 372 31.96 -0.06 -14.29
N GLU A 373 33.14 0.32 -14.78
CA GLU A 373 33.93 -0.53 -15.69
C GLU A 373 34.35 -1.87 -15.06
N ASP A 374 34.64 -1.86 -13.76
CA ASP A 374 35.21 -2.98 -13.02
C ASP A 374 34.22 -3.70 -12.09
N ARG A 375 33.09 -3.07 -11.77
CA ARG A 375 32.07 -3.59 -10.84
C ARG A 375 30.72 -2.93 -11.04
N THR A 376 29.68 -3.48 -10.40
CA THR A 376 28.40 -2.79 -10.23
C THR A 376 28.19 -2.50 -8.76
N GLU A 377 27.90 -1.25 -8.42
CA GLU A 377 27.56 -0.85 -7.05
C GLU A 377 26.04 -0.77 -6.92
N VAL A 378 25.50 -1.46 -5.92
CA VAL A 378 24.09 -1.40 -5.55
C VAL A 378 23.98 -0.53 -4.32
N VAL A 379 23.15 0.51 -4.38
CA VAL A 379 23.06 1.53 -3.34
C VAL A 379 21.61 1.74 -2.91
N GLY A 380 21.36 1.58 -1.61
CA GLY A 380 20.12 1.97 -0.94
C GLY A 380 20.37 3.16 -0.02
N ALA A 381 19.46 4.13 0.00
CA ALA A 381 19.55 5.28 0.90
C ALA A 381 18.18 5.94 1.12
N ASP A 382 17.99 6.56 2.28
CA ASP A 382 16.77 7.29 2.66
C ASP A 382 17.03 8.75 3.08
N GLY A 383 18.30 9.18 3.03
CA GLY A 383 18.76 10.51 3.42
C GLY A 383 19.30 10.62 4.85
N ILE A 384 19.12 9.58 5.68
CA ILE A 384 19.71 9.48 7.03
C ILE A 384 20.62 8.26 7.18
N GLN A 385 20.45 7.25 6.33
CA GLN A 385 21.35 6.12 6.19
C GLN A 385 21.64 5.83 4.71
N LEU A 386 22.71 5.07 4.49
CA LEU A 386 23.10 4.54 3.18
C LEU A 386 23.70 3.14 3.37
N ALA A 387 23.38 2.23 2.47
CA ALA A 387 24.03 0.93 2.35
C ALA A 387 24.50 0.75 0.91
N LEU A 388 25.72 0.25 0.74
CA LEU A 388 26.37 -0.01 -0.53
C LEU A 388 26.96 -1.41 -0.50
N ALA A 389 26.67 -2.19 -1.52
CA ALA A 389 27.33 -3.46 -1.81
C ALA A 389 27.77 -3.47 -3.28
N HIS A 390 28.82 -4.21 -3.64
CA HIS A 390 29.18 -4.39 -5.05
C HIS A 390 29.17 -5.85 -5.48
N CYS A 391 29.02 -6.05 -6.79
CA CYS A 391 29.19 -7.31 -7.47
C CYS A 391 29.96 -7.11 -8.77
N GLU A 392 30.21 -8.21 -9.49
CA GLU A 392 30.80 -8.18 -10.82
C GLU A 392 30.05 -7.24 -11.78
N PRO A 393 30.75 -6.62 -12.75
CA PRO A 393 30.15 -5.61 -13.61
C PRO A 393 29.04 -6.20 -14.47
N LEU A 394 27.82 -5.68 -14.30
CA LEU A 394 26.68 -6.01 -15.13
C LEU A 394 26.88 -5.41 -16.53
N LYS A 395 27.05 -6.27 -17.54
CA LYS A 395 27.21 -5.86 -18.94
C LYS A 395 25.88 -5.91 -19.66
N LEU A 396 25.12 -4.83 -19.52
CA LEU A 396 23.83 -4.69 -20.21
C LEU A 396 24.02 -4.32 -21.70
N SER A 397 22.99 -4.58 -22.49
CA SER A 397 22.95 -4.32 -23.93
C SER A 397 22.89 -2.83 -24.30
N GLU A 398 22.40 -1.99 -23.38
CA GLU A 398 22.32 -0.54 -23.53
C GLU A 398 23.47 0.15 -22.75
N ASP A 399 24.04 1.19 -23.36
CA ASP A 399 25.07 2.03 -22.75
C ASP A 399 24.41 3.04 -21.77
N LYS A 400 24.45 2.72 -20.48
CA LYS A 400 23.91 3.55 -19.38
C LYS A 400 24.87 3.51 -18.19
N ASP A 401 25.05 4.66 -17.54
CA ASP A 401 25.88 4.78 -16.33
C ASP A 401 25.24 4.12 -15.09
N GLY A 402 23.92 3.94 -15.09
CA GLY A 402 23.19 3.31 -14.00
C GLY A 402 21.67 3.43 -14.11
N PHE A 403 20.97 2.77 -13.20
CA PHE A 403 19.50 2.77 -13.17
C PHE A 403 18.96 2.53 -11.75
N ILE A 404 17.70 2.91 -11.52
CA ILE A 404 17.05 2.76 -10.22
C ILE A 404 15.92 1.74 -10.33
N VAL A 405 16.01 0.65 -9.57
CA VAL A 405 14.97 -0.38 -9.47
C VAL A 405 14.06 -0.06 -8.27
N PRO A 406 12.73 0.10 -8.46
CA PRO A 406 11.82 0.40 -7.35
C PRO A 406 11.91 -0.64 -6.22
N LEU A 407 11.85 -0.20 -4.96
CA LEU A 407 11.99 -1.10 -3.80
C LEU A 407 10.94 -2.23 -3.79
N LYS A 408 9.73 -1.95 -4.29
CA LYS A 408 8.71 -2.99 -4.45
C LYS A 408 9.18 -4.08 -5.41
N ALA A 409 9.80 -3.71 -6.53
CA ALA A 409 10.30 -4.67 -7.50
C ALA A 409 11.51 -5.45 -6.96
N VAL A 410 12.40 -4.81 -6.20
CA VAL A 410 13.51 -5.49 -5.50
C VAL A 410 13.01 -6.65 -4.64
N LYS A 411 12.00 -6.41 -3.80
CA LYS A 411 11.39 -7.44 -2.95
C LYS A 411 10.74 -8.57 -3.75
N GLU A 412 10.18 -8.23 -4.90
CA GLU A 412 9.59 -9.22 -5.80
C GLU A 412 10.65 -10.05 -6.53
N ILE A 413 11.81 -9.47 -6.86
CA ILE A 413 12.97 -10.16 -7.43
C ILE A 413 13.51 -11.17 -6.41
N GLU A 414 13.78 -10.74 -5.18
CA GLU A 414 14.29 -11.64 -4.13
C GLU A 414 13.34 -12.82 -3.88
N ARG A 415 12.03 -12.57 -3.88
CA ARG A 415 11.02 -13.59 -3.65
C ARG A 415 10.86 -14.54 -4.84
N ALA A 416 10.83 -14.02 -6.06
CA ALA A 416 10.64 -14.80 -7.28
C ALA A 416 11.84 -15.69 -7.59
N PHE A 417 13.06 -15.22 -7.29
CA PHE A 417 14.32 -15.90 -7.62
C PHE A 417 15.06 -16.42 -6.39
N ALA A 418 14.35 -16.68 -5.29
CA ALA A 418 14.93 -17.14 -4.01
C ALA A 418 15.84 -18.38 -4.15
N ASN A 419 15.49 -19.29 -5.07
CA ASN A 419 16.22 -20.54 -5.31
C ASN A 419 16.83 -20.62 -6.71
N ALA A 420 16.84 -19.52 -7.47
CA ALA A 420 17.42 -19.51 -8.81
C ALA A 420 18.96 -19.55 -8.68
N PRO A 421 19.64 -20.52 -9.32
CA PRO A 421 21.10 -20.54 -9.34
C PRO A 421 21.66 -19.44 -10.24
N GLU A 422 20.95 -19.10 -11.31
CA GLU A 422 21.40 -18.16 -12.32
C GLU A 422 20.20 -17.34 -12.80
N ILE A 423 20.40 -16.04 -13.00
CA ILE A 423 19.36 -15.10 -13.39
C ILE A 423 19.85 -14.30 -14.60
N LYS A 424 19.04 -14.25 -15.64
CA LYS A 424 19.26 -13.41 -16.82
C LYS A 424 18.65 -12.04 -16.60
N ILE A 425 19.43 -11.00 -16.85
CA ILE A 425 19.04 -9.60 -16.75
C ILE A 425 19.08 -8.96 -18.13
N SER A 426 17.99 -8.32 -18.53
CA SER A 426 17.90 -7.59 -19.80
C SER A 426 17.27 -6.24 -19.57
N LEU A 427 17.81 -5.21 -20.22
CA LEU A 427 17.26 -3.87 -20.21
C LEU A 427 16.65 -3.56 -21.57
N ILE A 428 15.40 -3.12 -21.57
CA ILE A 428 14.64 -2.77 -22.76
C ILE A 428 13.95 -1.42 -22.49
N GLU A 429 14.44 -0.36 -23.11
CA GLU A 429 13.91 1.00 -22.95
C GLU A 429 13.95 1.50 -21.48
N ASP A 430 12.77 1.65 -20.85
CA ASP A 430 12.57 2.07 -19.45
C ASP A 430 12.28 0.88 -18.51
N GLN A 431 12.43 -0.36 -18.99
CA GLN A 431 12.13 -1.58 -18.25
C GLN A 431 13.33 -2.47 -18.09
N ILE A 432 13.44 -3.08 -16.91
CA ILE A 432 14.39 -4.13 -16.63
C ILE A 432 13.64 -5.45 -16.45
N LEU A 433 14.23 -6.52 -16.98
CA LEU A 433 13.72 -7.87 -16.92
C LEU A 433 14.71 -8.76 -16.19
N PHE A 434 14.16 -9.65 -15.35
CA PHE A 434 14.87 -10.72 -14.66
C PHE A 434 14.22 -12.04 -15.05
N ALA A 435 15.00 -13.05 -15.41
CA ALA A 435 14.44 -14.33 -15.83
C ALA A 435 15.32 -15.52 -15.48
N ASP A 436 14.68 -16.63 -15.14
CA ASP A 436 15.29 -17.96 -15.11
C ASP A 436 14.56 -18.89 -16.11
N ALA A 437 14.62 -20.20 -15.92
CA ALA A 437 13.97 -21.16 -16.82
C ALA A 437 12.43 -21.13 -16.75
N ASP A 438 11.85 -20.77 -15.60
CA ASP A 438 10.43 -20.94 -15.32
C ASP A 438 9.74 -19.60 -14.99
N THR A 439 10.49 -18.56 -14.62
CA THR A 439 9.97 -17.26 -14.18
C THR A 439 10.59 -16.11 -14.96
N THR A 440 9.78 -15.12 -15.29
CA THR A 440 10.18 -13.83 -15.86
C THR A 440 9.48 -12.72 -15.09
N LEU A 441 10.26 -11.81 -14.52
CA LEU A 441 9.79 -10.59 -13.85
C LEU A 441 10.24 -9.38 -14.64
N THR A 442 9.34 -8.42 -14.84
CA THR A 442 9.63 -7.13 -15.46
C THR A 442 9.21 -6.00 -14.53
N THR A 443 9.97 -4.91 -14.54
CA THR A 443 9.60 -3.69 -13.80
C THR A 443 10.06 -2.44 -14.55
N ARG A 444 9.27 -1.37 -14.44
CA ARG A 444 9.67 -0.04 -14.90
C ARG A 444 10.69 0.57 -13.95
N LEU A 445 11.74 1.16 -14.52
CA LEU A 445 12.76 1.88 -13.76
C LEU A 445 12.21 3.22 -13.25
N VAL A 446 12.77 3.72 -12.15
CA VAL A 446 12.47 5.06 -11.67
C VAL A 446 13.17 6.08 -12.58
N ASP A 447 12.39 6.90 -13.27
CA ASP A 447 12.89 8.01 -14.09
C ASP A 447 13.30 9.21 -13.21
N ALA A 448 14.47 9.08 -12.57
CA ALA A 448 15.06 10.12 -11.76
C ALA A 448 16.59 9.98 -11.71
N LYS A 449 17.30 11.11 -11.58
CA LYS A 449 18.75 11.10 -11.36
C LYS A 449 19.05 10.77 -9.89
N TYR A 450 19.90 9.76 -9.66
CA TYR A 450 20.36 9.44 -8.31
C TYR A 450 21.39 10.47 -7.81
N PRO A 451 21.36 10.86 -6.52
CA PRO A 451 22.35 11.78 -5.96
C PRO A 451 23.78 11.23 -5.99
N GLU A 452 24.78 12.11 -5.97
CA GLU A 452 26.19 11.72 -5.84
C GLU A 452 26.47 11.22 -4.41
N TYR A 453 26.29 9.91 -4.21
CA TYR A 453 26.35 9.28 -2.89
C TYR A 453 27.78 9.14 -2.35
N ASP A 454 28.79 9.07 -3.21
CA ASP A 454 30.21 8.99 -2.81
C ASP A 454 30.61 10.16 -1.89
N ARG A 455 30.01 11.33 -2.10
CA ARG A 455 30.25 12.53 -1.27
C ARG A 455 29.77 12.40 0.18
N ILE A 456 28.90 11.42 0.46
CA ILE A 456 28.35 11.16 1.79
C ILE A 456 29.31 10.26 2.59
N ILE A 457 30.08 9.40 1.91
CA ILE A 457 31.01 8.48 2.52
C ILE A 457 32.31 9.23 2.88
N PRO A 458 32.70 9.34 4.16
CA PRO A 458 33.96 9.97 4.54
C PRO A 458 35.18 9.28 3.91
N GLU A 459 36.08 10.07 3.32
CA GLU A 459 37.34 9.57 2.73
C GLU A 459 38.43 9.31 3.79
N SER A 460 38.32 9.92 4.97
CA SER A 460 39.30 9.80 6.06
C SER A 460 38.64 9.69 7.42
N PHE A 461 39.25 8.91 8.31
CA PHE A 461 38.77 8.63 9.66
C PHE A 461 39.80 9.05 10.70
N GLU A 462 39.35 9.61 11.83
CA GLU A 462 40.22 9.91 12.98
C GLU A 462 40.44 8.67 13.85
N GLY A 463 39.51 7.72 13.79
CA GLY A 463 39.58 6.47 14.52
C GLY A 463 38.66 5.40 13.94
N HIS A 464 38.88 4.18 14.41
CA HIS A 464 38.02 3.04 14.14
C HIS A 464 38.10 2.07 15.31
N VAL A 465 37.05 1.28 15.50
CA VAL A 465 37.02 0.19 16.49
C VAL A 465 36.44 -1.06 15.84
N VAL A 466 37.00 -2.22 16.15
CA VAL A 466 36.49 -3.52 15.71
C VAL A 466 35.84 -4.22 16.89
N VAL A 467 34.60 -4.68 16.71
CA VAL A 467 33.81 -5.35 17.75
C VAL A 467 33.10 -6.58 17.19
N PRO A 468 32.80 -7.59 18.03
CA PRO A 468 31.91 -8.67 17.64
C PRO A 468 30.51 -8.11 17.35
N LYS A 469 29.99 -8.41 16.16
CA LYS A 469 28.67 -7.97 15.68
C LYS A 469 27.57 -8.33 16.67
N ALA A 470 27.58 -9.57 17.16
CA ALA A 470 26.59 -10.05 18.14
C ALA A 470 26.61 -9.21 19.42
N SER A 471 27.80 -8.90 19.96
CA SER A 471 27.93 -8.12 21.19
C SER A 471 27.36 -6.71 21.05
N ILE A 472 27.74 -5.96 20.01
CA ILE A 472 27.21 -4.60 19.82
C ILE A 472 25.69 -4.61 19.55
N MET A 473 25.22 -5.58 18.78
CA MET A 473 23.81 -5.71 18.44
C MET A 473 22.96 -6.03 19.68
N ASP A 474 23.40 -6.96 20.51
CA ASP A 474 22.67 -7.36 21.72
C ASP A 474 22.72 -6.28 22.80
N THR A 475 23.88 -5.62 23.02
CA THR A 475 23.97 -4.47 23.92
C THR A 475 23.05 -3.34 23.45
N THR A 476 23.05 -3.00 22.15
CA THR A 476 22.18 -1.96 21.61
C THR A 476 20.70 -2.30 21.81
N ARG A 477 20.29 -3.56 21.56
CA ARG A 477 18.91 -4.03 21.79
C ARG A 477 18.51 -3.95 23.26
N GLU A 478 19.39 -4.38 24.17
CA GLU A 478 19.11 -4.34 25.61
C GLU A 478 18.87 -2.89 26.07
N ILE A 479 19.79 -1.98 25.73
CA ILE A 479 19.70 -0.56 26.08
C ILE A 479 18.46 0.07 25.46
N PHE A 480 18.22 -0.16 24.17
CA PHE A 480 17.06 0.40 23.47
C PHE A 480 15.72 -0.11 24.04
N SER A 481 15.63 -1.39 24.42
CA SER A 481 14.40 -1.97 24.97
C SER A 481 13.96 -1.37 26.31
N ARG A 482 14.91 -0.80 27.06
CA ARG A 482 14.69 -0.16 28.37
C ARG A 482 14.67 1.37 28.30
N ALA A 483 15.10 1.94 27.17
CA ALA A 483 15.06 3.37 26.89
C ALA A 483 13.62 3.87 26.69
N ASN A 484 13.44 5.20 26.67
CA ASN A 484 12.15 5.79 26.35
C ASN A 484 11.71 5.36 24.92
N PRO A 485 10.57 4.65 24.75
CA PRO A 485 10.17 4.17 23.43
C PRO A 485 9.82 5.29 22.42
N LYS A 486 9.73 6.55 22.88
CA LYS A 486 9.56 7.71 21.99
C LYS A 486 10.88 8.19 21.37
N ASN A 487 12.03 7.76 21.91
CA ASN A 487 13.33 8.23 21.48
C ASN A 487 14.25 7.05 21.16
N ALA A 488 14.60 6.91 19.88
CA ALA A 488 15.55 5.90 19.42
C ALA A 488 17.02 6.35 19.55
N LEU A 489 17.30 7.50 20.15
CA LEU A 489 18.65 8.00 20.36
C LEU A 489 19.41 7.19 21.41
N VAL A 490 20.55 6.65 21.01
CA VAL A 490 21.59 6.08 21.90
C VAL A 490 22.87 6.88 21.79
N CYS A 491 23.61 6.96 22.89
CA CYS A 491 24.95 7.50 22.95
C CYS A 491 25.98 6.39 22.79
N LEU A 492 26.87 6.52 21.82
CA LEU A 492 28.06 5.67 21.69
C LEU A 492 29.28 6.45 22.15
N GLU A 493 29.89 5.98 23.23
CA GLU A 493 31.22 6.39 23.69
C GLU A 493 32.22 5.31 23.25
N ILE A 494 32.98 5.60 22.20
CA ILE A 494 33.93 4.68 21.57
C ILE A 494 35.35 5.06 22.01
N ASP A 495 36.12 4.08 22.47
CA ASP A 495 37.55 4.19 22.71
C ASP A 495 38.29 2.94 22.15
N PRO A 496 39.64 2.90 22.16
CA PRO A 496 40.39 1.78 21.58
C PRO A 496 40.17 0.41 22.24
N GLN A 497 39.64 0.38 23.47
CA GLN A 497 39.47 -0.84 24.27
C GLN A 497 38.02 -1.28 24.40
N GLN A 498 37.05 -0.36 24.26
CA GLN A 498 35.65 -0.65 24.51
C GLN A 498 34.71 0.36 23.84
N ILE A 499 33.44 -0.02 23.75
CA ILE A 499 32.32 0.86 23.43
C ILE A 499 31.34 0.83 24.59
N ARG A 500 31.02 2.01 25.13
CA ARG A 500 29.89 2.20 26.06
C ARG A 500 28.70 2.75 25.29
N ILE A 501 27.57 2.06 25.39
CA ILE A 501 26.30 2.44 24.78
C ILE A 501 25.36 2.85 25.90
N SER A 502 24.78 4.04 25.81
CA SER A 502 23.83 4.52 26.83
C SER A 502 22.59 5.18 26.24
N ALA A 503 21.52 5.22 27.02
CA ALA A 503 20.27 5.89 26.68
C ALA A 503 19.57 6.45 27.93
N LYS A 504 18.86 7.57 27.77
CA LYS A 504 18.02 8.13 28.83
C LYS A 504 16.72 7.33 28.94
N THR A 505 16.38 6.92 30.17
CA THR A 505 15.11 6.23 30.48
C THR A 505 14.09 7.18 31.10
N SER A 506 14.56 8.22 31.80
CA SER A 506 13.79 9.36 32.34
C SER A 506 14.60 10.66 32.19
N GLU A 507 14.13 11.79 32.73
CA GLU A 507 14.93 13.03 32.76
C GLU A 507 16.20 12.90 33.62
N THR A 508 16.22 11.98 34.58
CA THR A 508 17.31 11.82 35.56
C THR A 508 18.02 10.47 35.50
N ASP A 509 17.42 9.47 34.83
CA ASP A 509 17.95 8.11 34.80
C ASP A 509 18.53 7.76 33.43
N GLU A 510 19.71 7.15 33.46
CA GLU A 510 20.44 6.64 32.30
C GLU A 510 20.64 5.14 32.48
N ILE A 511 20.51 4.39 31.39
CA ILE A 511 20.93 3.01 31.32
C ILE A 511 22.11 2.92 30.37
N ASP A 512 23.12 2.14 30.73
CA ASP A 512 24.27 1.89 29.89
C ASP A 512 24.68 0.43 29.89
N GLY A 513 25.47 0.09 28.87
CA GLY A 513 26.11 -1.21 28.70
C GLY A 513 27.45 -1.00 27.99
N THR A 514 28.43 -1.82 28.34
CA THR A 514 29.78 -1.73 27.78
C THR A 514 30.16 -3.04 27.12
N LEU A 515 30.77 -2.97 25.95
CA LEU A 515 31.33 -4.11 25.24
C LEU A 515 32.81 -3.87 24.95
N ALA A 516 33.61 -4.94 25.01
CA ALA A 516 35.03 -4.87 24.71
C ALA A 516 35.27 -4.79 23.19
N ALA A 517 36.25 -3.99 22.80
CA ALA A 517 36.78 -3.96 21.44
C ALA A 517 37.81 -5.07 21.23
N GLU A 518 37.82 -5.64 20.03
CA GLU A 518 38.87 -6.56 19.58
C GLU A 518 40.14 -5.79 19.24
N SER A 519 39.98 -4.60 18.67
CA SER A 519 41.05 -3.63 18.38
C SER A 519 40.44 -2.25 18.13
N GLY A 520 41.23 -1.18 18.24
CA GLY A 520 40.75 0.15 17.90
C GLY A 520 41.80 1.25 18.00
N THR A 521 41.44 2.42 17.49
CA THR A 521 42.23 3.65 17.50
C THR A 521 41.30 4.85 17.61
N GLY A 522 41.78 5.92 18.25
CA GLY A 522 41.00 7.14 18.45
C GLY A 522 39.87 6.95 19.47
N SER A 523 39.13 8.04 19.73
CA SER A 523 37.93 8.00 20.56
C SER A 523 36.91 9.04 20.09
N VAL A 524 35.63 8.75 20.29
CA VAL A 524 34.54 9.66 19.92
C VAL A 524 33.32 9.42 20.80
N ARG A 525 32.56 10.46 21.04
CA ARG A 525 31.21 10.39 21.64
C ARG A 525 30.20 10.90 20.63
N MET A 526 29.24 10.07 20.24
CA MET A 526 28.26 10.42 19.20
C MET A 526 26.89 9.81 19.43
N GLY A 527 25.86 10.50 18.94
CA GLY A 527 24.47 10.03 18.98
C GLY A 527 24.07 9.31 17.72
N LEU A 528 23.39 8.18 17.87
CA LEU A 528 22.88 7.36 16.77
C LEU A 528 21.47 6.87 17.03
N ASN A 529 20.78 6.48 15.96
CA ASN A 529 19.48 5.85 16.06
C ASN A 529 19.71 4.36 16.29
N ALA A 530 19.27 3.86 17.45
CA ALA A 530 19.44 2.47 17.85
C ALA A 530 18.77 1.50 16.88
N GLN A 531 17.60 1.86 16.34
CA GLN A 531 16.90 1.01 15.37
C GLN A 531 17.70 0.87 14.08
N LEU A 532 18.24 1.99 13.56
CA LEU A 532 19.07 1.97 12.34
C LEU A 532 20.37 1.19 12.56
N LEU A 533 21.00 1.34 13.73
CA LEU A 533 22.19 0.56 14.07
C LEU A 533 21.88 -0.93 14.14
N ILE A 534 20.79 -1.34 14.80
CA ILE A 534 20.37 -2.74 14.90
C ILE A 534 20.02 -3.30 13.51
N GLU A 535 19.29 -2.54 12.69
CA GLU A 535 18.90 -2.95 11.34
C GLU A 535 20.13 -3.11 10.44
N THR A 536 21.06 -2.15 10.47
CA THR A 536 22.35 -2.22 9.76
C THR A 536 23.12 -3.48 10.14
N LEU A 537 23.28 -3.73 11.44
CA LEU A 537 24.01 -4.90 11.94
C LEU A 537 23.33 -6.21 11.54
N SER A 538 22.01 -6.24 11.39
CA SER A 538 21.28 -7.46 10.99
C SER A 538 21.49 -7.87 9.53
N HIS A 539 21.93 -6.95 8.67
CA HIS A 539 22.23 -7.19 7.25
C HIS A 539 23.72 -7.42 6.99
N ILE A 540 24.54 -7.45 8.04
CA ILE A 540 25.97 -7.81 7.95
C ILE A 540 26.12 -9.28 8.35
N GLU A 541 26.76 -10.07 7.49
CA GLU A 541 26.91 -11.52 7.70
C GLU A 541 28.12 -11.89 8.56
N THR A 542 29.19 -11.09 8.51
CA THR A 542 30.45 -11.36 9.24
C THR A 542 30.28 -11.38 10.76
N GLU A 543 31.20 -12.05 11.46
CA GLU A 543 31.18 -12.14 12.93
C GLU A 543 31.59 -10.84 13.62
N SER A 544 32.49 -10.07 13.00
CA SER A 544 32.98 -8.79 13.50
C SER A 544 32.70 -7.66 12.52
N VAL A 545 32.57 -6.44 13.05
CA VAL A 545 32.37 -5.21 12.28
C VAL A 545 33.35 -4.13 12.72
N SER A 546 33.81 -3.32 11.77
CA SER A 546 34.54 -2.08 12.03
C SER A 546 33.57 -0.91 12.06
N LEU A 547 33.65 -0.10 13.11
CA LEU A 547 32.98 1.20 13.22
C LEU A 547 34.03 2.29 13.06
N ALA A 548 34.05 2.95 11.91
CA ALA A 548 34.99 4.00 11.57
C ALA A 548 34.32 5.37 11.71
N PHE A 549 35.03 6.31 12.34
CA PHE A 549 34.50 7.64 12.68
C PHE A 549 35.52 8.75 12.43
N THR A 550 35.00 9.94 12.12
CA THR A 550 35.81 11.17 12.04
C THR A 550 35.59 12.02 13.29
N ASN A 551 34.36 12.47 13.55
CA ASN A 551 34.01 13.21 14.77
C ASN A 551 32.52 13.03 15.08
N ALA A 552 32.04 13.63 16.18
CA ALA A 552 30.66 13.50 16.65
C ALA A 552 29.58 13.92 15.64
N MET A 553 29.90 14.80 14.69
CA MET A 553 28.97 15.37 13.72
C MET A 553 29.06 14.73 12.33
N LYS A 554 30.05 13.85 12.10
CA LYS A 554 30.21 13.14 10.84
C LYS A 554 29.56 11.76 10.93
N PRO A 555 29.02 11.23 9.82
CA PRO A 555 28.41 9.91 9.81
C PRO A 555 29.35 8.82 10.33
N LEU A 556 28.77 7.83 11.02
CA LEU A 556 29.47 6.61 11.37
C LEU A 556 29.49 5.69 10.15
N VAL A 557 30.65 5.13 9.82
CA VAL A 557 30.78 4.13 8.76
C VAL A 557 30.94 2.75 9.39
N VAL A 558 30.06 1.82 9.04
CA VAL A 558 30.08 0.43 9.49
C VAL A 558 30.54 -0.45 8.33
N LYS A 559 31.59 -1.24 8.55
CA LYS A 559 32.14 -2.17 7.56
C LYS A 559 32.24 -3.58 8.13
N PRO A 560 31.78 -4.62 7.42
CA PRO A 560 32.05 -6.00 7.80
C PRO A 560 33.56 -6.29 7.79
N ILE A 561 34.05 -7.10 8.73
CA ILE A 561 35.45 -7.55 8.73
C ILE A 561 35.57 -8.81 7.87
N GLY A 562 36.52 -8.80 6.94
CA GLY A 562 36.80 -9.95 6.06
C GLY A 562 35.93 -9.99 4.79
N GLU A 563 35.12 -8.97 4.56
CA GLU A 563 34.34 -8.79 3.34
C GLU A 563 34.63 -7.40 2.76
N GLU A 564 35.05 -7.35 1.51
CA GLU A 564 35.24 -6.10 0.79
C GLU A 564 33.97 -5.71 0.04
N GLY A 565 33.77 -4.41 -0.13
CA GLY A 565 32.68 -3.92 -0.98
C GLY A 565 31.34 -3.69 -0.33
N HIS A 566 31.19 -4.02 0.96
CA HIS A 566 29.99 -3.74 1.73
C HIS A 566 30.26 -2.61 2.72
N ILE A 567 29.53 -1.50 2.59
CA ILE A 567 29.67 -0.29 3.42
C ILE A 567 28.29 0.19 3.83
N CYS A 568 28.09 0.42 5.12
CA CYS A 568 26.91 1.09 5.64
C CYS A 568 27.31 2.42 6.30
N VAL A 569 26.49 3.44 6.12
CA VAL A 569 26.70 4.80 6.65
C VAL A 569 25.48 5.22 7.44
N LEU A 570 25.70 5.66 8.67
CA LEU A 570 24.65 6.13 9.58
C LEU A 570 24.91 7.59 9.95
N CYS A 571 23.96 8.48 9.65
CA CYS A 571 24.05 9.86 10.08
C CYS A 571 23.98 9.97 11.60
N THR A 572 24.81 10.83 12.18
CA THR A 572 24.76 11.11 13.61
C THR A 572 23.63 12.06 13.95
N MET A 573 23.07 11.89 15.14
CA MET A 573 22.07 12.78 15.70
C MET A 573 22.72 13.71 16.71
N LEU A 574 22.22 14.96 16.74
CA LEU A 574 22.58 15.92 17.77
C LEU A 574 22.14 15.39 19.13
N MET A 575 23.05 15.43 20.09
CA MET A 575 22.78 15.14 21.48
C MET A 575 22.53 16.46 22.20
N ASP A 576 21.47 16.52 23.01
CA ASP A 576 21.30 17.60 23.97
C ASP A 576 22.48 17.54 24.96
N SER A 577 23.26 18.61 24.96
CA SER A 577 24.49 18.79 25.75
C SER A 577 24.26 18.71 27.25
#